data_AF-A0A1G6K4Z8-F1
#
_entry.id   AF-A0A1G6K4Z8-F1
#
_cell.length_a   1.000
_cell.length_b   1.000
_cell.length_c   1.000
_cell.angle_alpha   90.00
_cell.angle_beta   90.00
_cell.angle_gamma   90.00
#
_symmetry.space_group_name_H-M   'P 1'
#
loop_
_entity.id
_entity.type
_entity.pdbx_description
1 polymer ?
#
loop_
_entity_poly.entity_id
_entity_poly.type
_entity_poly.pdbx_seq_one_letter_code
_entity_poly.pdbx_strand_id
1 'polypeptide(L)'
;MRPIDLLRSYGSHPEPTTAACNRIALLVAGNQPLYPLYLWWIVGGDWPVSCWTFLSTPLFAGVPAMARRHKLAGRALLPIAGLFNGIVSAKAFGEASGVELFLIVCALITLLAFRDAPRLMIALLGAIALTALLHGHYGAPLGAFTPEQYAPFRRLNLYSVAALSVFVVWSLLPLWRRMARR
;
A
#
# COMPACT_ATOMS: atom_id res chain seq x y z
N MET A 1 -12.21 -20.14 18.73
CA MET A 1 -12.26 -19.47 17.41
C MET A 1 -10.84 -19.38 16.87
N ARG A 2 -10.54 -19.78 15.63
CA ARG A 2 -9.15 -19.75 15.14
C ARG A 2 -8.77 -18.30 14.76
N PRO A 3 -7.49 -17.88 14.91
CA PRO A 3 -7.03 -16.54 14.54
C PRO A 3 -7.39 -16.14 13.11
N ILE A 4 -7.37 -17.09 12.17
CA ILE A 4 -7.74 -16.86 10.77
C ILE A 4 -9.22 -16.53 10.59
N ASP A 5 -10.09 -17.09 11.43
CA ASP A 5 -11.54 -16.83 11.40
C ASP A 5 -11.83 -15.40 11.91
N LEU A 6 -11.08 -14.94 12.92
CA LEU A 6 -11.14 -13.57 13.42
C LEU A 6 -10.69 -12.56 12.36
N LEU A 7 -9.57 -12.80 11.68
CA LEU A 7 -9.09 -11.93 10.60
C LEU A 7 -10.07 -11.88 9.43
N ARG A 8 -10.65 -13.02 9.04
CA ARG A 8 -11.66 -13.09 7.98
C ARG A 8 -12.92 -12.31 8.36
N SER A 9 -13.40 -12.47 9.59
CA SER A 9 -14.53 -11.70 10.12
C SER A 9 -14.20 -10.20 10.15
N TYR A 10 -12.99 -9.84 10.58
CA TYR A 10 -12.55 -8.46 10.68
C TYR A 10 -12.59 -7.74 9.34
N GLY A 11 -12.02 -8.36 8.30
CA GLY A 11 -11.98 -7.83 6.93
C GLY A 11 -13.29 -7.96 6.13
N SER A 12 -14.32 -8.61 6.66
CA SER A 12 -15.60 -8.81 5.95
C SER A 12 -16.40 -7.51 5.84
N HIS A 13 -17.16 -7.36 4.75
CA HIS A 13 -18.05 -6.22 4.53
C HIS A 13 -19.16 -6.61 3.52
N PRO A 14 -20.41 -6.10 3.66
CA PRO A 14 -21.50 -6.43 2.72
C PRO A 14 -21.22 -5.99 1.27
N GLU A 15 -20.63 -4.81 1.09
CA GLU A 15 -20.22 -4.33 -0.23
C GLU A 15 -18.91 -5.03 -0.69
N PRO A 16 -18.92 -5.74 -1.84
CA PRO A 16 -17.77 -6.53 -2.30
C PRO A 16 -16.50 -5.71 -2.54
N THR A 17 -16.61 -4.50 -3.09
CA THR A 17 -15.45 -3.62 -3.36
C THR A 17 -14.77 -3.21 -2.07
N THR A 18 -15.55 -2.78 -1.06
CA THR A 18 -15.03 -2.49 0.27
C THR A 18 -14.41 -3.73 0.93
N ALA A 19 -15.03 -4.90 0.81
CA ALA A 19 -14.44 -6.14 1.34
C ALA A 19 -13.10 -6.50 0.68
N ALA A 20 -12.96 -6.26 -0.63
CA ALA A 20 -11.69 -6.44 -1.34
C ALA A 20 -10.63 -5.44 -0.87
N CYS A 21 -10.98 -4.16 -0.70
CA CYS A 21 -10.08 -3.16 -0.11
C CYS A 21 -9.62 -3.54 1.31
N ASN A 22 -10.53 -4.03 2.15
CA ASN A 22 -10.19 -4.51 3.49
C ASN A 22 -9.15 -5.65 3.45
N ARG A 23 -9.30 -6.62 2.52
CA ARG A 23 -8.34 -7.72 2.36
C ARG A 23 -6.98 -7.23 1.89
N ILE A 24 -6.93 -6.31 0.92
CA ILE A 24 -5.69 -5.69 0.46
C ILE A 24 -5.00 -4.96 1.62
N ALA A 25 -5.75 -4.19 2.41
CA ALA A 25 -5.21 -3.49 3.57
C ALA A 25 -4.63 -4.44 4.62
N LEU A 26 -5.33 -5.54 4.93
CA LEU A 26 -4.84 -6.55 5.87
C LEU A 26 -3.64 -7.33 5.34
N LEU A 27 -3.57 -7.59 4.03
CA LEU A 27 -2.40 -8.18 3.38
C LEU A 27 -1.16 -7.29 3.58
N VAL A 28 -1.30 -5.98 3.32
CA VAL A 28 -0.21 -5.01 3.49
C VAL A 28 0.16 -4.88 4.97
N ALA A 29 -0.81 -4.75 5.87
CA ALA A 29 -0.56 -4.69 7.32
C ALA A 29 0.17 -5.94 7.84
N GLY A 30 -0.19 -7.13 7.33
CA GLY A 30 0.48 -8.38 7.69
C GLY A 30 1.89 -8.51 7.12
N ASN A 31 2.21 -7.81 6.02
CA ASN A 31 3.54 -7.77 5.45
C ASN A 31 4.50 -6.87 6.24
N GLN A 32 4.00 -5.81 6.88
CA GLN A 32 4.82 -4.85 7.63
C GLN A 32 5.82 -5.53 8.59
N PRO A 33 5.43 -6.39 9.54
CA PRO A 33 6.39 -7.02 10.47
C PRO A 33 7.39 -7.97 9.79
N LEU A 34 7.11 -8.44 8.57
CA LEU A 34 7.98 -9.32 7.80
C LEU A 34 8.97 -8.54 6.93
N TYR A 35 8.67 -7.28 6.62
CA TYR A 35 9.47 -6.44 5.72
C TYR A 35 10.93 -6.31 6.15
N PRO A 36 11.24 -6.00 7.42
CA PRO A 36 12.63 -5.91 7.87
C PRO A 36 13.39 -7.23 7.73
N LEU A 37 12.71 -8.37 7.89
CA LEU A 37 13.34 -9.69 7.85
C LEU A 37 13.87 -10.04 6.46
N TYR A 38 13.06 -9.84 5.41
CA TYR A 38 13.54 -10.09 4.06
C TYR A 38 14.43 -8.97 3.53
N LEU A 39 14.32 -7.74 4.04
CA LEU A 39 15.28 -6.69 3.72
C LEU A 39 16.67 -7.04 4.29
N TRP A 40 16.73 -7.46 5.56
CA TRP A 40 17.95 -7.96 6.17
C TRP A 40 18.57 -9.12 5.38
N TRP A 41 17.75 -10.08 4.95
CA TRP A 41 18.21 -11.26 4.21
C TRP A 41 18.71 -10.95 2.78
N ILE A 42 18.01 -10.08 2.05
CA ILE A 42 18.26 -9.84 0.61
C ILE A 42 19.22 -8.68 0.36
N VAL A 43 19.14 -7.64 1.19
CA VAL A 43 19.89 -6.38 1.02
C VAL A 43 20.99 -6.23 2.07
N GLY A 44 20.72 -6.61 3.32
CA GLY A 44 21.60 -6.35 4.45
C GLY A 44 21.68 -4.86 4.77
N GLY A 45 22.85 -4.40 5.23
CA GLY A 45 23.10 -2.98 5.52
C GLY A 45 22.26 -2.45 6.68
N ASP A 46 21.86 -1.19 6.59
CA ASP A 46 21.05 -0.50 7.59
C ASP A 46 19.55 -0.88 7.52
N TRP A 47 19.28 -2.17 7.44
CA TRP A 47 17.93 -2.73 7.37
C TRP A 47 17.00 -2.30 8.53
N PRO A 48 17.45 -2.01 9.78
CA PRO A 48 16.55 -1.61 10.87
C PRO A 48 15.77 -0.32 10.57
N VAL A 49 16.27 0.51 9.65
CA VAL A 49 15.56 1.70 9.18
C VAL A 49 14.18 1.35 8.59
N SER A 50 13.97 0.11 8.14
CA SER A 50 12.67 -0.35 7.66
C SER A 50 11.59 -0.47 8.72
N CYS A 51 11.93 -0.45 10.01
CA CYS A 51 10.94 -0.36 11.07
C CYS A 51 10.14 0.96 11.02
N TRP A 52 10.63 2.01 10.33
CA TRP A 52 9.86 3.23 10.10
C TRP A 52 8.56 2.99 9.32
N THR A 53 8.49 1.95 8.48
CA THR A 53 7.26 1.61 7.74
C THR A 53 6.14 1.17 8.68
N PHE A 54 6.47 0.74 9.91
CA PHE A 54 5.49 0.29 10.91
C PHE A 54 4.52 1.39 11.31
N LEU A 55 4.91 2.67 11.15
CA LEU A 55 4.04 3.82 11.39
C LEU A 55 2.77 3.77 10.54
N SER A 56 2.82 3.15 9.36
CA SER A 56 1.65 3.00 8.48
C SER A 56 0.77 1.80 8.83
N THR A 57 1.28 0.82 9.57
CA THR A 57 0.56 -0.40 9.98
C THR A 57 -0.79 -0.10 10.65
N PRO A 58 -0.89 0.80 11.66
CA PRO A 58 -2.19 1.10 12.27
C PRO A 58 -3.19 1.69 11.27
N LEU A 59 -2.73 2.44 10.25
CA LEU A 59 -3.61 2.98 9.22
C LEU A 59 -4.18 1.87 8.33
N PHE A 60 -3.32 0.95 7.85
CA PHE A 60 -3.77 -0.21 7.08
C PHE A 60 -4.68 -1.14 7.89
N ALA A 61 -4.31 -1.44 9.13
CA ALA A 61 -5.12 -2.26 10.03
C ALA A 61 -6.45 -1.59 10.40
N GLY A 62 -6.50 -0.25 10.37
CA GLY A 62 -7.71 0.54 10.63
C GLY A 62 -8.71 0.58 9.47
N VAL A 63 -8.32 0.20 8.25
CA VAL A 63 -9.20 0.21 7.07
C VAL A 63 -10.52 -0.54 7.30
N PRO A 64 -10.54 -1.80 7.79
CA PRO A 64 -11.79 -2.51 8.01
C PRO A 64 -12.64 -1.90 9.13
N ALA A 65 -12.03 -1.37 10.20
CA ALA A 65 -12.75 -0.68 11.26
C ALA A 65 -13.43 0.59 10.75
N MET A 66 -12.74 1.38 9.91
CA MET A 66 -13.31 2.57 9.28
C MET A 66 -14.41 2.19 8.28
N ALA A 67 -14.20 1.14 7.49
CA ALA A 67 -15.17 0.66 6.50
C ALA A 67 -16.52 0.27 7.12
N ARG A 68 -16.52 -0.30 8.34
CA ARG A 68 -17.76 -0.63 9.08
C ARG A 68 -18.60 0.59 9.42
N ARG A 69 -17.97 1.75 9.60
CA ARG A 69 -18.67 3.01 9.90
C ARG A 69 -19.01 3.77 8.62
N HIS A 70 -18.08 3.83 7.68
CA HIS A 70 -18.26 4.54 6.42
C HIS A 70 -17.45 3.91 5.30
N LYS A 71 -18.14 3.21 4.40
CA LYS A 71 -17.54 2.40 3.32
C LYS A 71 -16.55 3.18 2.44
N LEU A 72 -16.89 4.40 2.04
CA LEU A 72 -16.02 5.23 1.20
C LEU A 72 -14.80 5.75 1.97
N ALA A 73 -14.95 6.04 3.25
CA ALA A 73 -13.82 6.50 4.08
C ALA A 73 -12.85 5.34 4.35
N GLY A 74 -13.36 4.15 4.64
CA GLY A 74 -12.54 2.95 4.77
C GLY A 74 -11.78 2.63 3.49
N ARG A 75 -12.47 2.65 2.34
CA ARG A 75 -11.82 2.50 1.03
C ARG A 75 -10.76 3.56 0.80
N ALA A 76 -10.99 4.83 1.17
CA ALA A 76 -10.06 5.94 0.93
C ALA A 76 -8.84 5.89 1.85
N LEU A 77 -9.01 5.39 3.07
CA LEU A 77 -7.91 5.20 4.00
C LEU A 77 -6.83 4.25 3.45
N LEU A 78 -7.20 3.27 2.62
CA LEU A 78 -6.26 2.33 2.01
C LEU A 78 -5.19 3.02 1.13
N PRO A 79 -5.53 3.74 0.03
CA PRO A 79 -4.54 4.47 -0.73
C PRO A 79 -3.87 5.54 0.14
N ILE A 80 -4.59 6.27 1.01
CA ILE A 80 -3.98 7.30 1.89
C ILE A 80 -2.88 6.70 2.78
N ALA A 81 -3.10 5.53 3.37
CA ALA A 81 -2.09 4.80 4.13
C ALA A 81 -0.90 4.39 3.24
N GLY A 82 -1.16 4.02 1.98
CA GLY A 82 -0.15 3.78 0.96
C GLY A 82 0.71 5.01 0.62
N LEU A 83 0.09 6.19 0.45
CA LEU A 83 0.80 7.45 0.23
C LEU A 83 1.69 7.79 1.44
N PHE A 84 1.12 7.74 2.65
CA PHE A 84 1.86 7.98 3.88
C PHE A 84 3.04 7.01 4.03
N ASN A 85 2.80 5.71 3.80
CA ASN A 85 3.87 4.71 3.81
C ASN A 85 4.93 5.01 2.75
N GLY A 86 4.53 5.39 1.53
CA GLY A 86 5.44 5.73 0.44
C GLY A 86 6.38 6.88 0.82
N ILE A 87 5.83 7.96 1.39
CA ILE A 87 6.60 9.12 1.85
C ILE A 87 7.59 8.74 2.96
N VAL A 88 7.10 8.05 4.00
CA VAL A 88 7.95 7.61 5.11
C VAL A 88 9.04 6.65 4.62
N SER A 89 8.70 5.73 3.72
CA SER A 89 9.64 4.76 3.16
C SER A 89 10.67 5.42 2.24
N ALA A 90 10.27 6.38 1.40
CA ALA A 90 11.19 7.12 0.54
C ALA A 90 12.19 7.92 1.39
N LYS A 91 11.72 8.54 2.48
CA LYS A 91 12.59 9.20 3.45
C LYS A 91 13.51 8.22 4.19
N ALA A 92 13.01 7.05 4.57
CA ALA A 92 13.78 6.04 5.29
C ALA A 92 14.86 5.40 4.41
N PHE A 93 14.48 4.98 3.19
CA PHE A 93 15.30 4.13 2.32
C PHE A 93 16.07 4.89 1.27
N GLY A 94 15.65 6.10 0.93
CA GLY A 94 16.09 6.81 -0.26
C GLY A 94 15.39 6.34 -1.53
N GLU A 95 15.32 7.23 -2.50
CA GLU A 95 14.62 7.04 -3.78
C GLU A 95 15.21 5.90 -4.61
N ALA A 96 16.53 5.67 -4.50
CA ALA A 96 17.23 4.59 -5.20
C ALA A 96 16.71 3.19 -4.83
N SER A 97 16.04 3.04 -3.68
CA SER A 97 15.35 1.80 -3.29
C SER A 97 14.17 1.45 -4.20
N GLY A 98 13.67 2.39 -5.01
CA GLY A 98 12.51 2.19 -5.88
C GLY A 98 11.17 2.07 -5.13
N VAL A 99 11.11 2.42 -3.85
CA VAL A 99 9.90 2.26 -3.04
C VAL A 99 8.72 3.13 -3.50
N GLU A 100 8.99 4.22 -4.24
CA GLU A 100 7.94 5.08 -4.80
C GLU A 100 7.10 4.38 -5.88
N LEU A 101 7.56 3.24 -6.43
CA LEU A 101 6.78 2.42 -7.36
C LEU A 101 5.46 1.93 -6.76
N PHE A 102 5.32 1.88 -5.43
CA PHE A 102 4.05 1.58 -4.77
C PHE A 102 2.95 2.63 -5.01
N LEU A 103 3.29 3.83 -5.52
CA LEU A 103 2.31 4.81 -6.00
C LEU A 103 1.47 4.24 -7.16
N ILE A 104 2.04 3.34 -7.99
CA ILE A 104 1.33 2.63 -9.04
C ILE A 104 0.20 1.78 -8.44
N VAL A 105 0.49 1.06 -7.35
CA VAL A 105 -0.51 0.25 -6.65
C VAL A 105 -1.61 1.14 -6.07
N CYS A 106 -1.25 2.28 -5.49
CA CYS A 106 -2.22 3.26 -4.97
C CYS A 106 -3.14 3.80 -6.08
N ALA A 107 -2.59 4.08 -7.27
CA ALA A 107 -3.36 4.50 -8.43
C ALA A 107 -4.30 3.39 -8.92
N LEU A 108 -3.82 2.14 -9.00
CA LEU A 108 -4.63 0.98 -9.39
C LEU A 108 -5.81 0.76 -8.43
N ILE A 109 -5.56 0.81 -7.12
CA ILE A 109 -6.61 0.73 -6.10
C ILE A 109 -7.62 1.88 -6.29
N THR A 110 -7.13 3.11 -6.48
CA THR A 110 -7.99 4.29 -6.65
C THR A 110 -8.89 4.17 -7.88
N LEU A 111 -8.33 3.79 -9.03
CA LEU A 111 -9.08 3.64 -10.29
C LEU A 111 -10.12 2.52 -10.24
N LEU A 112 -9.78 1.39 -9.61
CA LEU A 112 -10.65 0.21 -9.59
C LEU A 112 -11.69 0.27 -8.47
N ALA A 113 -11.35 0.86 -7.32
CA ALA A 113 -12.27 0.92 -6.20
C ALA A 113 -13.27 2.07 -6.34
N PHE A 114 -12.92 3.26 -6.87
CA PHE A 114 -13.71 4.50 -6.75
C PHE A 114 -14.52 4.92 -7.97
N ARG A 115 -14.90 3.97 -8.83
CA ARG A 115 -15.75 4.27 -9.99
C ARG A 115 -17.12 4.85 -9.61
N ASP A 116 -17.66 4.48 -8.45
CA ASP A 116 -18.90 5.01 -7.87
C ASP A 116 -18.76 6.38 -7.19
N ALA A 117 -17.54 6.91 -7.07
CA ALA A 117 -17.23 8.16 -6.37
C ALA A 117 -16.19 8.99 -7.16
N PRO A 118 -16.52 9.50 -8.36
CA PRO A 118 -15.56 10.10 -9.27
C PRO A 118 -14.84 11.32 -8.70
N ARG A 119 -15.51 12.16 -7.90
CA ARG A 119 -14.88 13.32 -7.24
C ARG A 119 -13.76 12.88 -6.28
N LEU A 120 -14.02 11.84 -5.49
CA LEU A 120 -13.04 11.28 -4.56
C LEU A 120 -11.92 10.56 -5.31
N MET A 121 -12.24 9.85 -6.40
CA MET A 121 -11.26 9.24 -7.29
C MET A 121 -10.27 10.29 -7.83
N ILE A 122 -10.78 11.40 -8.39
CA ILE A 122 -9.95 12.50 -8.91
C ILE A 122 -9.09 13.11 -7.80
N ALA A 123 -9.68 13.37 -6.62
CA ALA A 123 -8.94 13.92 -5.49
C ALA A 123 -7.79 12.99 -5.03
N LEU A 124 -8.04 11.68 -4.95
CA LEU A 124 -7.02 10.70 -4.59
C LEU A 124 -5.93 10.55 -5.66
N LEU A 125 -6.29 10.56 -6.94
CA LEU A 125 -5.32 10.56 -8.04
C LEU A 125 -4.48 11.85 -8.03
N GLY A 126 -5.09 13.00 -7.74
CA GLY A 126 -4.38 14.25 -7.54
C GLY A 126 -3.39 14.17 -6.39
N ALA A 127 -3.79 13.61 -5.25
CA ALA A 127 -2.89 13.39 -4.11
C ALA A 127 -1.72 12.44 -4.46
N ILE A 128 -1.98 11.39 -5.24
CA ILE A 128 -0.95 10.47 -5.73
C ILE A 128 0.03 11.21 -6.65
N ALA A 129 -0.47 12.00 -7.59
CA ALA A 129 0.36 12.79 -8.49
C ALA A 129 1.22 13.81 -7.72
N LEU A 130 0.63 14.54 -6.75
CA LEU A 130 1.36 15.46 -5.88
C LEU A 130 2.43 14.74 -5.05
N THR A 131 2.15 13.53 -4.58
CA THR A 131 3.14 12.71 -3.87
C THR A 131 4.29 12.30 -4.79
N ALA A 132 4.00 11.96 -6.05
CA ALA A 132 5.05 11.65 -7.03
C ALA A 132 5.96 12.85 -7.32
N LEU A 133 5.47 14.08 -7.18
CA LEU A 133 6.29 15.30 -7.33
C LEU A 133 7.28 15.50 -6.17
N LEU A 134 7.19 14.72 -5.09
CA LEU A 134 8.17 14.74 -4.00
C LEU A 134 9.47 14.03 -4.37
N HIS A 135 9.54 13.32 -5.51
CA HIS A 135 10.78 12.74 -6.01
C HIS A 135 11.87 13.82 -6.12
N GLY A 136 13.06 13.55 -5.59
CA GLY A 136 14.17 14.48 -5.46
C GLY A 136 14.09 15.44 -4.25
N HIS A 137 12.99 15.42 -3.48
CA HIS A 137 12.72 16.42 -2.44
C HIS A 137 12.65 15.85 -1.01
N TYR A 138 12.96 14.57 -0.78
CA TYR A 138 12.99 13.99 0.57
C TYR A 138 14.24 14.36 1.38
N GLY A 139 15.25 14.97 0.74
CA GLY A 139 16.57 15.23 1.30
C GLY A 139 17.37 13.96 1.54
N ALA A 140 18.37 14.00 2.42
CA ALA A 140 19.18 12.83 2.75
C ALA A 140 18.33 11.70 3.35
N PRO A 141 18.50 10.43 2.91
CA PRO A 141 17.79 9.30 3.49
C PRO A 141 18.20 9.07 4.94
N LEU A 142 17.31 8.48 5.74
CA LEU A 142 17.62 8.10 7.12
C LEU A 142 18.56 6.90 7.17
N GLY A 143 18.40 5.97 6.24
CA GLY A 143 19.20 4.76 6.14
C GLY A 143 20.39 4.93 5.21
N ALA A 144 21.51 4.31 5.56
CA ALA A 144 22.71 4.28 4.75
C ALA A 144 22.83 2.95 3.99
N PHE A 145 22.73 3.01 2.66
CA PHE A 145 22.94 1.85 1.78
C PHE A 145 23.97 2.20 0.71
N THR A 146 24.85 1.25 0.37
CA THR A 146 25.82 1.41 -0.70
C THR A 146 25.14 1.27 -2.08
N PRO A 147 25.77 1.76 -3.17
CA PRO A 147 25.25 1.56 -4.52
C PRO A 147 24.97 0.08 -4.86
N GLU A 148 25.79 -0.84 -4.36
CA GLU A 148 25.65 -2.28 -4.57
C GLU A 148 24.43 -2.85 -3.84
N GLN A 149 24.06 -2.27 -2.69
CA GLN A 149 22.89 -2.66 -1.91
C GLN A 149 21.58 -2.13 -2.52
N TYR A 150 21.60 -0.98 -3.20
CA TYR A 150 20.40 -0.45 -3.85
C TYR A 150 19.90 -1.32 -5.01
N ALA A 151 20.78 -2.06 -5.70
CA ALA A 151 20.37 -2.95 -6.79
C ALA A 151 19.43 -4.10 -6.34
N PRO A 152 19.75 -4.93 -5.32
CA PRO A 152 18.81 -5.90 -4.76
C PRO A 152 17.61 -5.22 -4.07
N PHE A 153 17.79 -4.07 -3.43
CA PHE A 153 16.69 -3.33 -2.80
C PHE A 153 15.61 -2.92 -3.82
N ARG A 154 16.03 -2.32 -4.93
CA ARG A 154 15.12 -1.94 -6.02
C ARG A 154 14.41 -3.14 -6.63
N ARG A 155 15.11 -4.27 -6.81
CA ARG A 155 14.49 -5.52 -7.32
C ARG A 155 13.44 -6.05 -6.36
N LEU A 156 13.74 -6.06 -5.06
CA LEU A 156 12.80 -6.47 -4.02
C LEU A 156 11.51 -5.64 -4.07
N ASN A 157 11.62 -4.31 -4.05
CA ASN A 157 10.45 -3.43 -4.11
C ASN A 157 9.69 -3.58 -5.44
N LEU A 158 10.40 -3.72 -6.56
CA LEU A 158 9.78 -3.97 -7.87
C LEU A 158 8.96 -5.27 -7.88
N TYR A 159 9.49 -6.36 -7.34
CA TYR A 159 8.76 -7.63 -7.25
C TYR A 159 7.56 -7.54 -6.32
N SER A 160 7.68 -6.85 -5.19
CA SER A 160 6.55 -6.59 -4.29
C SER A 160 5.46 -5.77 -4.97
N VAL A 161 5.82 -4.72 -5.71
CA VAL A 161 4.88 -3.88 -6.47
C VAL A 161 4.18 -4.69 -7.55
N ALA A 162 4.92 -5.51 -8.30
CA ALA A 162 4.33 -6.36 -9.34
C ALA A 162 3.34 -7.38 -8.74
N ALA A 163 3.74 -8.10 -7.70
CA ALA A 163 2.89 -9.08 -7.03
C ALA A 163 1.63 -8.43 -6.43
N LEU A 164 1.78 -7.29 -5.75
CA LEU A 164 0.65 -6.58 -5.16
C LEU A 164 -0.28 -6.00 -6.24
N SER A 165 0.27 -5.48 -7.35
CA SER A 165 -0.53 -5.00 -8.49
C SER A 165 -1.40 -6.12 -9.07
N VAL A 166 -0.83 -7.31 -9.28
CA VAL A 166 -1.57 -8.50 -9.73
C VAL A 166 -2.68 -8.83 -8.74
N PHE A 167 -2.39 -8.86 -7.43
CA PHE A 167 -3.38 -9.16 -6.41
C PHE A 167 -4.52 -8.12 -6.36
N VAL A 168 -4.20 -6.84 -6.49
CA VAL A 168 -5.17 -5.73 -6.55
C VAL A 168 -6.08 -5.86 -7.77
N VAL A 169 -5.49 -6.06 -8.96
CA VAL A 169 -6.25 -6.21 -10.21
C VAL A 169 -7.14 -7.45 -10.12
N TRP A 170 -6.62 -8.59 -9.68
CA TRP A 170 -7.40 -9.80 -9.49
C TRP A 170 -8.57 -9.61 -8.52
N SER A 171 -8.37 -8.86 -7.43
CA SER A 171 -9.38 -8.63 -6.40
C SER A 171 -10.47 -7.64 -6.83
N LEU A 172 -10.12 -6.58 -7.58
CA LEU A 172 -11.02 -5.46 -7.86
C LEU A 172 -11.55 -5.42 -9.29
N LEU A 173 -10.80 -5.87 -10.30
CA LEU A 173 -11.22 -5.79 -11.70
C LEU A 173 -12.55 -6.52 -12.00
N PRO A 174 -12.83 -7.73 -11.46
CA PRO A 174 -14.12 -8.38 -11.68
C PRO A 174 -15.29 -7.56 -11.13
N LEU A 175 -15.08 -6.85 -10.01
CA LEU A 175 -16.10 -6.01 -9.37
C LEU A 175 -16.33 -4.73 -10.17
N TRP A 176 -15.25 -4.10 -10.63
CA TRP A 176 -15.30 -2.93 -11.52
C TRP A 176 -16.09 -3.24 -12.81
N ARG A 177 -15.84 -4.40 -13.44
CA ARG A 177 -16.56 -4.85 -14.65
C ARG A 177 -18.06 -5.12 -14.42
N ARG A 178 -18.47 -5.44 -13.17
CA ARG A 178 -19.90 -5.61 -12.83
C ARG A 178 -20.59 -4.25 -12.70
N MET A 179 -19.89 -3.24 -12.21
CA MET A 179 -20.41 -1.88 -12.13
C MET A 179 -20.53 -1.22 -13.50
N ALA A 180 -19.62 -1.50 -14.43
CA ALA A 180 -19.67 -0.94 -15.79
C ALA A 180 -20.81 -1.50 -16.67
N ARG A 181 -21.46 -2.59 -16.24
CA ARG A 181 -22.57 -3.23 -16.97
C ARG A 181 -23.96 -2.87 -16.41
N ARG A 182 -24.00 -2.00 -15.40
CA ARG A 182 -25.22 -1.41 -14.85
C ARG A 182 -25.32 0.02 -15.32
#